data_AF-A0A3M8GS09-F1
#
_entry.id   AF-A0A3M8GS09-F1
#
_cell.length_a   1.000
_cell.length_b   1.000
_cell.length_c   1.000
_cell.angle_alpha   90.00
_cell.angle_beta   90.00
_cell.angle_gamma   90.00
#
_symmetry.space_group_name_H-M   'P 1'
#
loop_
_entity.id
_entity.type
_entity.pdbx_description
1 polymer ?
#
loop_
_entity_poly.entity_id
_entity_poly.type
_entity_poly.pdbx_seq_one_letter_code
_entity_poly.pdbx_strand_id
1 'polypeptide(L)'
;MNISKDTAKNKAELLKYFRDRASEFLAEVNGEFGNTEYKKKAKKLNTLLVRARTIIIEIIEQKGKKENWTNKEILECVLMVTYCNYVVMLEVRNSVWPYEYMTFSRRIGELWEPFCKLTFEYPINDLELFVPPLFADVKKQLADEIEEYINGLKLTDEEKGQLIKYYNKVWSLVMSGEIQLELDLHFIFEGKKHVVDFKSGFGSNEKGNTNRLLLVASIYHNLEDNYEPLIFVRASENNNYFNTLKNSGIWSAYSGTETYDELHKYSGFDIRTWITQNINWTEDLDDAFVQHIEANDLTQYLTW
;
A
#
# COMPACT_ATOMS: atom_id res chain seq x y z
N MET A 1 8.90 -27.97 3.67
CA MET A 1 8.83 -27.42 2.30
C MET A 1 10.23 -27.08 1.82
N ASN A 2 10.60 -27.50 0.61
CA ASN A 2 11.89 -27.16 0.01
C ASN A 2 11.71 -25.92 -0.89
N ILE A 3 12.37 -24.81 -0.56
CA ILE A 3 12.26 -23.56 -1.32
C ILE A 3 13.11 -23.65 -2.60
N SER A 4 12.56 -23.31 -3.75
CA SER A 4 13.26 -23.25 -5.05
C SER A 4 12.50 -22.32 -6.02
N LYS A 5 12.99 -22.14 -7.24
CA LYS A 5 12.23 -21.39 -8.27
C LYS A 5 10.84 -21.98 -8.54
N ASP A 6 10.67 -23.28 -8.32
CA ASP A 6 9.36 -23.95 -8.46
C ASP A 6 8.39 -23.59 -7.33
N THR A 7 8.83 -22.93 -6.25
CA THR A 7 7.95 -22.37 -5.22
C THR A 7 6.92 -21.41 -5.84
N ALA A 8 7.28 -20.69 -6.90
CA ALA A 8 6.36 -19.83 -7.66
C ALA A 8 5.16 -20.59 -8.26
N LYS A 9 5.25 -21.91 -8.44
CA LYS A 9 4.21 -22.75 -9.04
C LYS A 9 3.55 -23.70 -8.04
N ASN A 10 4.04 -23.76 -6.81
CA ASN A 10 3.65 -24.78 -5.84
C ASN A 10 2.61 -24.27 -4.84
N LYS A 11 1.49 -23.75 -5.38
CA LYS A 11 0.40 -23.17 -4.59
C LYS A 11 -0.16 -24.16 -3.56
N ALA A 12 -0.39 -25.41 -3.96
CA ALA A 12 -1.01 -26.42 -3.10
C ALA A 12 -0.15 -26.76 -1.87
N GLU A 13 1.17 -26.91 -2.02
CA GLU A 13 2.06 -27.15 -0.88
C GLU A 13 2.12 -25.93 0.04
N LEU A 14 2.12 -24.72 -0.52
CA LEU A 14 2.13 -23.47 0.24
C LEU A 14 0.85 -23.25 1.06
N LEU A 15 -0.31 -23.46 0.45
CA LEU A 15 -1.60 -23.40 1.14
C LEU A 15 -1.64 -24.43 2.28
N LYS A 16 -1.22 -25.67 2.00
CA LYS A 16 -1.12 -26.70 3.04
C LYS A 16 -0.19 -26.27 4.17
N TYR A 17 1.01 -25.80 3.85
CA TYR A 17 1.97 -25.33 4.84
C TYR A 17 1.38 -24.23 5.75
N PHE A 18 0.74 -23.22 5.17
CA PHE A 18 0.16 -22.13 5.97
C PHE A 18 -1.04 -22.59 6.79
N ARG A 19 -1.88 -23.51 6.28
CA ARG A 19 -3.00 -24.10 7.05
C ARG A 19 -2.52 -24.98 8.20
N ASP A 20 -1.47 -25.75 8.00
CA ASP A 20 -0.84 -26.55 9.06
C ASP A 20 -0.30 -25.61 10.16
N ARG A 21 0.44 -24.56 9.78
CA ARG A 21 0.92 -23.52 10.72
C ARG A 21 -0.21 -22.77 11.41
N ALA A 22 -1.27 -22.45 10.69
CA ALA A 22 -2.46 -21.80 11.26
C ALA A 22 -3.11 -22.66 12.34
N SER A 23 -3.20 -23.97 12.12
CA SER A 23 -3.77 -24.93 13.07
C SER A 23 -2.94 -24.99 14.36
N GLU A 24 -1.61 -25.02 14.24
CA GLU A 24 -0.68 -24.96 15.38
C GLU A 24 -0.83 -23.65 16.15
N PHE A 25 -0.84 -22.51 15.44
CA PHE A 25 -1.01 -21.20 16.07
C PHE A 25 -2.37 -21.05 16.74
N LEU A 26 -3.43 -21.59 16.16
CA LEU A 26 -4.77 -21.55 16.74
C LEU A 26 -4.82 -22.33 18.06
N ALA A 27 -4.15 -23.48 18.14
CA ALA A 27 -4.03 -24.25 19.38
C ALA A 27 -3.28 -23.46 20.47
N GLU A 28 -2.15 -22.82 20.12
CA GLU A 28 -1.38 -21.96 21.04
C GLU A 28 -2.24 -20.79 21.56
N VAL A 29 -2.88 -20.06 20.65
CA VAL A 29 -3.67 -18.87 20.96
C VAL A 29 -4.94 -19.20 21.77
N ASN A 30 -5.54 -20.38 21.54
CA ASN A 30 -6.66 -20.85 22.34
C ASN A 30 -6.27 -21.25 23.77
N GLY A 31 -5.00 -21.60 24.00
CA GLY A 31 -4.46 -21.79 25.35
C GLY A 31 -4.19 -20.47 26.08
N GLU A 32 -3.89 -19.39 25.34
CA GLU A 32 -3.57 -18.06 25.89
C GLU A 32 -4.81 -17.20 26.18
N PHE A 33 -5.85 -17.29 25.34
CA PHE A 33 -7.03 -16.40 25.40
C PHE A 33 -8.36 -17.15 25.52
N GLY A 34 -9.29 -16.55 26.27
CA GLY A 34 -10.65 -17.08 26.41
C GLY A 34 -11.49 -16.96 25.13
N ASN A 35 -12.59 -17.72 25.04
CA ASN A 35 -13.45 -17.75 23.85
C ASN A 35 -14.10 -16.39 23.51
N THR A 36 -14.30 -15.51 24.50
CA THR A 36 -14.87 -14.17 24.30
C THR A 36 -13.84 -13.15 23.79
N GLU A 37 -12.55 -13.48 23.77
CA GLU A 37 -11.46 -12.58 23.40
C GLU A 37 -11.09 -12.66 21.90
N TYR A 38 -12.08 -12.87 21.04
CA TYR A 38 -11.91 -13.08 19.59
C TYR A 38 -11.06 -12.01 18.89
N LYS A 39 -11.13 -10.73 19.32
CA LYS A 39 -10.29 -9.65 18.76
C LYS A 39 -8.81 -9.84 19.05
N LYS A 40 -8.46 -10.27 20.28
CA LYS A 40 -7.07 -10.53 20.67
C LYS A 40 -6.53 -11.76 19.95
N LYS A 41 -7.35 -12.81 19.86
CA LYS A 41 -7.03 -14.03 19.11
C LYS A 41 -6.73 -13.71 17.64
N ALA A 42 -7.64 -13.02 16.94
CA ALA A 42 -7.47 -12.65 15.54
C ALA A 42 -6.20 -11.81 15.32
N LYS A 43 -5.91 -10.83 16.20
CA LYS A 43 -4.70 -10.01 16.12
C LYS A 43 -3.43 -10.86 16.27
N LYS A 44 -3.37 -11.72 17.29
CA LYS A 44 -2.20 -12.58 17.56
C LYS A 44 -1.96 -13.57 16.41
N LEU A 45 -3.03 -14.21 15.90
CA LEU A 45 -2.97 -15.13 14.76
C LEU A 45 -2.44 -14.43 13.50
N ASN A 46 -2.97 -13.24 13.19
CA ASN A 46 -2.48 -12.42 12.07
C ASN A 46 -0.98 -12.14 12.21
N THR A 47 -0.50 -11.75 13.40
CA THR A 47 0.93 -11.52 13.65
C THR A 47 1.77 -12.77 13.42
N LEU A 48 1.33 -13.93 13.90
CA LEU A 48 2.06 -15.20 13.74
C LEU A 48 2.10 -15.65 12.27
N LEU A 49 1.00 -15.50 11.53
CA LEU A 49 0.94 -15.83 10.10
C LEU A 49 1.78 -14.88 9.25
N VAL A 50 1.77 -13.58 9.54
CA VAL A 50 2.66 -12.60 8.88
C VAL A 50 4.12 -12.96 9.14
N ARG A 51 4.48 -13.31 10.37
CA ARG A 51 5.85 -13.75 10.70
C ARG A 51 6.24 -15.02 9.94
N ALA A 52 5.35 -16.00 9.84
CA ALA A 52 5.62 -17.23 9.10
C ALA A 52 5.86 -16.96 7.61
N ARG A 53 5.12 -16.02 7.01
CA ARG A 53 5.34 -15.56 5.63
C ARG A 53 6.70 -14.88 5.48
N THR A 54 7.01 -13.92 6.36
CA THR A 54 8.29 -13.18 6.32
C THR A 54 9.48 -14.12 6.37
N ILE A 55 9.45 -15.15 7.23
CA ILE A 55 10.51 -16.16 7.30
C ILE A 55 10.70 -16.88 5.95
N ILE A 56 9.61 -17.24 5.24
CA ILE A 56 9.74 -17.88 3.92
C ILE A 56 10.32 -16.91 2.89
N ILE A 57 9.89 -15.64 2.90
CA ILE A 57 10.42 -14.62 1.99
C ILE A 57 11.92 -14.41 2.23
N GLU A 58 12.37 -14.31 3.48
CA GLU A 58 13.80 -14.22 3.82
C GLU A 58 14.59 -15.41 3.29
N ILE A 59 14.04 -16.64 3.39
CA ILE A 59 14.68 -17.84 2.84
C ILE A 59 14.74 -17.78 1.31
N ILE A 60 13.68 -17.31 0.64
CA ILE A 60 13.65 -17.11 -0.81
C ILE A 60 14.75 -16.12 -1.23
N GLU A 61 14.86 -14.98 -0.55
CA GLU A 61 15.86 -13.96 -0.87
C GLU A 61 17.28 -14.46 -0.64
N GLN A 62 17.54 -15.14 0.47
CA GLN A 62 18.84 -15.72 0.77
C GLN A 62 19.24 -16.76 -0.27
N LYS A 63 18.30 -17.63 -0.66
CA LYS A 63 18.54 -18.64 -1.69
C LYS A 63 18.71 -18.02 -3.06
N GLY A 64 17.88 -17.04 -3.41
CA GLY A 64 17.95 -16.28 -4.66
C GLY A 64 19.30 -15.58 -4.81
N LYS A 65 19.80 -14.93 -3.75
CA LYS A 65 21.15 -14.34 -3.73
C LYS A 65 22.25 -15.41 -3.92
N LYS A 66 22.16 -16.54 -3.20
CA LYS A 66 23.16 -17.62 -3.29
C LYS A 66 23.22 -18.27 -4.68
N GLU A 67 22.08 -18.37 -5.34
CA GLU A 67 21.92 -19.07 -6.63
C GLU A 67 21.78 -18.11 -7.82
N ASN A 68 21.99 -16.80 -7.60
CA ASN A 68 21.88 -15.74 -8.62
C ASN A 68 20.54 -15.74 -9.38
N TRP A 69 19.42 -15.82 -8.66
CA TRP A 69 18.10 -15.67 -9.24
C TRP A 69 17.86 -14.21 -9.66
N THR A 70 17.09 -14.04 -10.74
CA THR A 70 16.65 -12.70 -11.17
C THR A 70 15.57 -12.16 -10.24
N ASN A 71 15.37 -10.83 -10.22
CA ASN A 71 14.28 -10.20 -9.47
C ASN A 71 12.92 -10.79 -9.86
N LYS A 72 12.71 -11.10 -11.15
CA LYS A 72 11.48 -11.76 -11.61
C LYS A 72 11.26 -13.12 -10.94
N GLU A 73 12.29 -13.96 -10.88
CA GLU A 73 12.19 -15.30 -10.27
C GLU A 73 11.94 -15.22 -8.76
N ILE A 74 12.56 -14.25 -8.08
CA ILE A 74 12.30 -13.99 -6.66
C ILE A 74 10.87 -13.48 -6.46
N LEU A 75 10.44 -12.49 -7.24
CA LEU A 75 9.12 -11.89 -7.17
C LEU A 75 8.01 -12.93 -7.37
N GLU A 76 8.09 -13.77 -8.39
CA GLU A 76 7.09 -14.82 -8.65
C GLU A 76 6.95 -15.78 -7.45
N CYS A 77 8.05 -16.12 -6.78
CA CYS A 77 8.02 -16.90 -5.55
C CYS A 77 7.35 -16.13 -4.39
N VAL A 78 7.74 -14.86 -4.19
CA VAL A 78 7.23 -14.01 -3.13
C VAL A 78 5.73 -13.72 -3.29
N LEU A 79 5.26 -13.50 -4.51
CA LEU A 79 3.84 -13.32 -4.83
C LEU A 79 3.04 -14.57 -4.47
N MET A 80 3.51 -15.77 -4.85
CA MET A 80 2.81 -17.02 -4.55
C MET A 80 2.74 -17.28 -3.04
N VAL A 81 3.85 -17.08 -2.32
CA VAL A 81 3.92 -17.20 -0.85
C VAL A 81 3.00 -16.20 -0.16
N THR A 82 3.00 -14.95 -0.62
CA THR A 82 2.18 -13.88 -0.05
C THR A 82 0.70 -14.14 -0.28
N TYR A 83 0.32 -14.54 -1.49
CA TYR A 83 -1.05 -14.90 -1.83
C TYR A 83 -1.57 -16.07 -0.97
N CYS A 84 -0.83 -17.18 -0.90
CA CYS A 84 -1.22 -18.33 -0.09
C CYS A 84 -1.36 -17.96 1.40
N ASN A 85 -0.47 -17.10 1.90
CA ASN A 85 -0.58 -16.58 3.26
C ASN A 85 -1.85 -15.74 3.46
N TYR A 86 -2.19 -14.88 2.50
CA TYR A 86 -3.41 -14.06 2.55
C TYR A 86 -4.68 -14.91 2.57
N VAL A 87 -4.76 -15.94 1.73
CA VAL A 87 -5.88 -16.91 1.74
C VAL A 87 -6.08 -17.45 3.15
N VAL A 88 -5.04 -18.03 3.76
CA VAL A 88 -5.14 -18.63 5.10
C VAL A 88 -5.38 -17.59 6.19
N MET A 89 -4.82 -16.38 6.07
CA MET A 89 -5.11 -15.30 7.01
C MET A 89 -6.58 -14.90 7.00
N LEU A 90 -7.24 -14.90 5.84
CA LEU A 90 -8.67 -14.61 5.75
C LEU A 90 -9.50 -15.75 6.36
N GLU A 91 -9.19 -17.01 6.04
CA GLU A 91 -9.84 -18.21 6.61
C GLU A 91 -9.81 -18.19 8.14
N VAL A 92 -8.61 -18.06 8.70
CA VAL A 92 -8.37 -18.12 10.15
C VAL A 92 -8.98 -16.93 10.86
N ARG A 93 -8.95 -15.73 10.24
CA ARG A 93 -9.65 -14.58 10.82
C ARG A 93 -11.14 -14.92 10.88
N ASN A 94 -11.74 -15.34 9.78
CA ASN A 94 -13.18 -15.61 9.71
C ASN A 94 -13.64 -16.66 10.73
N SER A 95 -12.87 -17.74 10.92
CA SER A 95 -13.22 -18.80 11.86
C SER A 95 -13.22 -18.36 13.32
N VAL A 96 -12.39 -17.37 13.68
CA VAL A 96 -12.31 -16.82 15.05
C VAL A 96 -13.24 -15.63 15.25
N TRP A 97 -13.34 -14.79 14.22
CA TRP A 97 -14.17 -13.61 14.19
C TRP A 97 -14.75 -13.50 12.78
N PRO A 98 -16.04 -13.82 12.56
CA PRO A 98 -16.62 -13.80 11.22
C PRO A 98 -16.60 -12.42 10.58
N TYR A 99 -16.43 -12.39 9.26
CA TYR A 99 -16.40 -11.14 8.50
C TYR A 99 -17.80 -10.60 8.27
N GLU A 100 -17.95 -9.32 8.63
CA GLU A 100 -19.06 -8.47 8.19
C GLU A 100 -18.64 -7.71 6.94
N TYR A 101 -19.62 -7.33 6.11
CA TYR A 101 -19.43 -6.59 4.85
C TYR A 101 -18.35 -5.50 4.93
N MET A 102 -18.48 -4.54 5.84
CA MET A 102 -17.53 -3.41 5.94
C MET A 102 -16.12 -3.86 6.29
N THR A 103 -15.98 -4.88 7.13
CA THR A 103 -14.68 -5.37 7.57
C THR A 103 -14.02 -6.20 6.48
N PHE A 104 -14.81 -6.97 5.73
CA PHE A 104 -14.31 -7.78 4.62
C PHE A 104 -13.84 -6.92 3.45
N SER A 105 -14.69 -5.99 2.97
CA SER A 105 -14.37 -5.10 1.86
C SER A 105 -13.10 -4.29 2.14
N ARG A 106 -12.98 -3.72 3.36
CA ARG A 106 -11.76 -3.03 3.79
C ARG A 106 -10.56 -3.98 3.80
N ARG A 107 -10.71 -5.18 4.36
CA ARG A 107 -9.62 -6.13 4.47
C ARG A 107 -9.06 -6.53 3.11
N ILE A 108 -9.92 -6.81 2.13
CA ILE A 108 -9.46 -7.12 0.78
C ILE A 108 -8.68 -5.92 0.20
N GLY A 109 -9.14 -4.68 0.42
CA GLY A 109 -8.40 -3.48 0.03
C GLY A 109 -7.00 -3.38 0.67
N GLU A 110 -6.92 -3.61 2.00
CA GLU A 110 -5.66 -3.61 2.77
C GLU A 110 -4.65 -4.68 2.31
N LEU A 111 -5.13 -5.76 1.69
CA LEU A 111 -4.26 -6.82 1.17
C LEU A 111 -3.76 -6.51 -0.25
N TRP A 112 -4.53 -5.78 -1.06
CA TRP A 112 -4.22 -5.50 -2.45
C TRP A 112 -3.02 -4.54 -2.62
N GLU A 113 -2.99 -3.45 -1.85
CA GLU A 113 -1.91 -2.45 -1.92
C GLU A 113 -0.52 -3.07 -1.67
N PRO A 114 -0.24 -3.70 -0.50
CA PRO A 114 1.06 -4.30 -0.25
C PRO A 114 1.40 -5.40 -1.25
N PHE A 115 0.39 -6.09 -1.80
CA PHE A 115 0.61 -7.08 -2.85
C PHE A 115 1.15 -6.46 -4.14
N CYS A 116 0.58 -5.34 -4.57
CA CYS A 116 1.07 -4.61 -5.75
C CYS A 116 2.46 -4.01 -5.52
N LYS A 117 2.74 -3.51 -4.30
CA LYS A 117 4.04 -2.94 -3.94
C LYS A 117 5.20 -3.93 -4.05
N LEU A 118 4.95 -5.24 -3.94
CA LEU A 118 5.98 -6.26 -4.18
C LEU A 118 6.66 -6.11 -5.55
N THR A 119 5.93 -5.64 -6.57
CA THR A 119 6.50 -5.39 -7.91
C THR A 119 7.56 -4.28 -7.91
N PHE A 120 7.52 -3.35 -6.96
CA PHE A 120 8.49 -2.28 -6.79
C PHE A 120 9.61 -2.64 -5.80
N GLU A 121 9.35 -3.60 -4.91
CA GLU A 121 10.38 -4.17 -4.02
C GLU A 121 11.32 -5.12 -4.78
N TYR A 122 10.80 -5.78 -5.82
CA TYR A 122 11.57 -6.66 -6.71
C TYR A 122 11.40 -6.23 -8.19
N PRO A 123 11.82 -5.01 -8.55
CA PRO A 123 11.54 -4.46 -9.87
C PRO A 123 12.33 -5.17 -10.96
N ILE A 124 11.73 -5.30 -12.14
CA ILE A 124 12.41 -5.76 -13.36
C ILE A 124 13.09 -4.57 -14.04
N ASN A 125 12.38 -3.43 -14.08
CA ASN A 125 12.95 -2.19 -14.57
C ASN A 125 13.94 -1.59 -13.55
N ASP A 126 14.80 -0.70 -14.03
CA ASP A 126 15.68 0.08 -13.17
C ASP A 126 14.87 1.20 -12.50
N LEU A 127 14.58 1.01 -11.21
CA LEU A 127 13.93 1.99 -10.36
C LEU A 127 14.53 1.96 -8.96
N GLU A 128 14.50 3.10 -8.29
CA GLU A 128 15.03 3.26 -6.93
C GLU A 128 13.93 3.73 -5.98
N LEU A 129 13.71 3.01 -4.88
CA LEU A 129 12.83 3.47 -3.82
C LEU A 129 13.53 4.56 -3.00
N PHE A 130 12.80 5.62 -2.65
CA PHE A 130 13.34 6.71 -1.82
C PHE A 130 12.41 7.04 -0.65
N VAL A 131 12.95 7.73 0.35
CA VAL A 131 12.16 8.27 1.47
C VAL A 131 11.86 9.75 1.17
N PRO A 132 10.60 10.18 1.16
CA PRO A 132 10.24 11.57 0.90
C PRO A 132 10.68 12.49 2.06
N PRO A 133 10.84 13.80 1.81
CA PRO A 133 11.16 14.73 2.88
C PRO A 133 10.02 14.82 3.90
N LEU A 134 10.37 15.13 5.15
CA LEU A 134 9.35 15.42 6.15
C LEU A 134 8.70 16.77 5.83
N PHE A 135 7.41 16.89 6.13
CA PHE A 135 6.71 18.16 5.95
C PHE A 135 7.36 19.29 6.77
N ALA A 136 7.92 18.97 7.95
CA ALA A 136 8.66 19.93 8.76
C ALA A 136 9.89 20.50 8.05
N ASP A 137 10.59 19.67 7.28
CA ASP A 137 11.78 20.08 6.52
C ASP A 137 11.38 20.95 5.34
N VAL A 138 10.35 20.55 4.58
CA VAL A 138 9.76 21.35 3.50
C VAL A 138 9.29 22.71 4.01
N LYS A 139 8.60 22.72 5.15
CA LYS A 139 8.14 23.96 5.79
C LYS A 139 9.29 24.89 6.14
N LYS A 140 10.40 24.33 6.65
CA LYS A 140 11.58 25.10 7.00
C LYS A 140 12.23 25.66 5.73
N GLN A 141 12.42 24.84 4.70
CA GLN A 141 12.98 25.27 3.42
C GLN A 141 12.21 26.44 2.81
N LEU A 142 10.87 26.35 2.74
CA LEU A 142 10.04 27.44 2.22
C LEU A 142 10.11 28.71 3.08
N ALA A 143 10.22 28.56 4.40
CA ALA A 143 10.38 29.71 5.30
C ALA A 143 11.74 30.38 5.11
N ASP A 144 12.81 29.60 5.01
CA ASP A 144 14.17 30.08 4.78
C ASP A 144 14.27 30.80 3.43
N GLU A 145 13.68 30.24 2.36
CA GLU A 145 13.63 30.87 1.01
C GLU A 145 12.94 32.23 1.02
N ILE A 146 11.80 32.34 1.72
CA ILE A 146 11.06 33.61 1.84
C ILE A 146 11.84 34.62 2.67
N GLU A 147 12.50 34.18 3.74
CA GLU A 147 13.35 35.05 4.56
C GLU A 147 14.55 35.57 3.77
N GLU A 148 15.22 34.70 3.00
CA GLU A 148 16.29 35.08 2.08
C GLU A 148 15.82 36.08 1.03
N TYR A 149 14.65 35.85 0.43
CA TYR A 149 14.03 36.77 -0.53
C TYR A 149 13.77 38.15 0.10
N ILE A 150 13.14 38.20 1.28
CA ILE A 150 12.87 39.46 2.01
C ILE A 150 14.19 40.17 2.34
N ASN A 151 15.21 39.42 2.77
CA ASN A 151 16.51 39.97 3.11
C ASN A 151 17.24 40.56 1.89
N GLY A 152 16.98 40.02 0.69
CA GLY A 152 17.47 40.55 -0.59
C GLY A 152 16.78 41.85 -1.05
N LEU A 153 15.63 42.21 -0.48
CA LEU A 153 14.92 43.44 -0.83
C LEU A 153 15.66 44.69 -0.33
N LYS A 154 15.59 45.78 -1.12
CA LYS A 154 16.14 47.10 -0.76
C LYS A 154 15.19 47.84 0.19
N LEU A 155 14.96 47.24 1.37
CA LEU A 155 14.13 47.76 2.45
C LEU A 155 14.99 48.00 3.70
N THR A 156 14.47 48.80 4.63
CA THR A 156 15.09 48.96 5.97
C THR A 156 14.93 47.68 6.79
N ASP A 157 15.81 47.47 7.77
CA ASP A 157 15.75 46.29 8.64
C ASP A 157 14.44 46.22 9.44
N GLU A 158 13.86 47.37 9.79
CA GLU A 158 12.56 47.45 10.47
C GLU A 158 11.41 46.98 9.56
N GLU A 159 11.41 47.37 8.28
CA GLU A 159 10.41 46.90 7.30
C GLU A 159 10.54 45.40 7.03
N LYS A 160 11.78 44.89 6.89
CA LYS A 160 12.04 43.44 6.74
C LYS A 160 11.53 42.66 7.95
N GLY A 161 11.84 43.13 9.16
CA GLY A 161 11.36 42.52 10.40
C GLY A 161 9.83 42.49 10.51
N GLN A 162 9.15 43.55 10.04
CA GLN A 162 7.68 43.57 9.97
C GLN A 162 7.13 42.56 8.96
N LEU A 163 7.71 42.45 7.76
CA LEU A 163 7.28 41.49 6.74
C LEU A 163 7.39 40.05 7.23
N ILE A 164 8.54 39.68 7.81
CA ILE A 164 8.76 38.33 8.39
C ILE A 164 7.73 38.06 9.49
N LYS A 165 7.44 39.04 10.34
CA LYS A 165 6.44 38.92 11.41
C LYS A 165 5.03 38.68 10.86
N TYR A 166 4.63 39.41 9.81
CA TYR A 166 3.32 39.20 9.18
C TYR A 166 3.23 37.85 8.49
N TYR A 167 4.29 37.43 7.79
CA TYR A 167 4.37 36.11 7.17
C TYR A 167 4.21 35.00 8.22
N ASN A 168 4.98 35.05 9.31
CA ASN A 168 4.89 34.08 10.40
C ASN A 168 3.50 34.04 11.05
N LYS A 169 2.81 35.19 11.13
CA LYS A 169 1.44 35.26 11.63
C LYS A 169 0.42 34.61 10.69
N VAL A 170 0.57 34.77 9.38
CA VAL A 170 -0.28 34.06 8.40
C VAL A 170 0.02 32.56 8.45
N TRP A 171 1.31 32.20 8.48
CA TRP A 171 1.75 30.81 8.49
C TRP A 171 1.27 30.04 9.73
N SER A 172 1.25 30.69 10.90
CA SER A 172 0.71 30.07 12.13
C SER A 172 -0.80 29.83 12.10
N LEU A 173 -1.56 30.58 11.29
CA LEU A 173 -3.00 30.41 11.10
C LEU A 173 -3.31 29.31 10.08
N VAL A 174 -2.50 29.17 9.03
CA VAL A 174 -2.71 28.19 7.96
C VAL A 174 -2.31 26.77 8.38
N MET A 175 -1.36 26.64 9.31
CA MET A 175 -0.69 25.37 9.62
C MET A 175 -1.14 24.71 10.94
N SER A 176 -2.40 24.86 11.35
CA SER A 176 -2.91 24.29 12.61
C SER A 176 -3.16 22.76 12.58
N GLY A 177 -2.62 22.04 11.58
CA GLY A 177 -2.78 20.60 11.42
C GLY A 177 -1.47 19.91 11.02
N GLU A 178 -1.33 18.65 11.40
CA GLU A 178 -0.20 17.81 10.98
C GLU A 178 -0.42 17.35 9.53
N ILE A 179 0.50 17.71 8.64
CA ILE A 179 0.51 17.24 7.24
C ILE A 179 1.57 16.13 7.13
N GLN A 180 1.15 14.95 6.69
CA GLN A 180 2.05 13.87 6.33
C GLN A 180 2.24 13.86 4.82
N LEU A 181 3.47 14.08 4.37
CA LEU A 181 3.84 14.02 2.96
C LEU A 181 4.07 12.58 2.49
N GLU A 182 4.53 11.71 3.38
CA GLU A 182 4.74 10.30 3.07
C GLU A 182 3.43 9.64 2.63
N LEU A 183 3.41 9.22 1.37
CA LEU A 183 2.37 8.40 0.75
C LEU A 183 2.73 6.91 0.81
N ASP A 184 1.97 6.08 0.10
CA ASP A 184 2.10 4.63 0.18
C ASP A 184 3.35 4.12 -0.56
N LEU A 185 3.81 4.79 -1.61
CA LEU A 185 5.00 4.39 -2.38
C LEU A 185 5.71 5.62 -2.98
N HIS A 186 7.05 5.57 -2.98
CA HIS A 186 7.90 6.63 -3.53
C HIS A 186 9.06 5.99 -4.29
N PHE A 187 9.23 6.37 -5.56
CA PHE A 187 10.28 5.80 -6.39
C PHE A 187 10.80 6.78 -7.44
N ILE A 188 12.04 6.56 -7.88
CA ILE A 188 12.67 7.25 -8.99
C ILE A 188 12.62 6.32 -10.20
N PHE A 189 12.10 6.82 -11.30
CA PHE A 189 12.07 6.11 -12.59
C PHE A 189 12.44 7.10 -13.69
N GLU A 190 13.42 6.73 -14.53
CA GLU A 190 13.95 7.60 -15.59
C GLU A 190 14.34 9.02 -15.11
N GLY A 191 14.91 9.11 -13.90
CA GLY A 191 15.35 10.37 -13.30
C GLY A 191 14.23 11.25 -12.72
N LYS A 192 12.98 10.81 -12.75
CA LYS A 192 11.83 11.52 -12.16
C LYS A 192 11.39 10.89 -10.86
N LYS A 193 11.07 11.73 -9.86
CA LYS A 193 10.54 11.31 -8.55
C LYS A 193 9.03 11.14 -8.64
N HIS A 194 8.54 9.93 -8.41
CA HIS A 194 7.12 9.61 -8.36
C HIS A 194 6.70 9.37 -6.91
N VAL A 195 5.54 9.91 -6.54
CA VAL A 195 4.95 9.75 -5.21
C VAL A 195 3.52 9.24 -5.39
N VAL A 196 3.18 8.14 -4.74
CA VAL A 196 1.99 7.36 -5.10
C VAL A 196 1.12 7.10 -3.87
N ASP A 197 -0.16 7.44 -4.01
CA ASP A 197 -1.21 7.10 -3.05
C ASP A 197 -2.08 5.98 -3.64
N PHE A 198 -2.19 4.86 -2.92
CA PHE A 198 -2.99 3.71 -3.30
C PHE A 198 -4.39 3.80 -2.68
N LYS A 199 -5.39 3.40 -3.45
CA LYS A 199 -6.78 3.29 -2.97
C LYS A 199 -7.43 2.01 -3.46
N SER A 200 -8.14 1.33 -2.57
CA SER A 200 -8.98 0.20 -3.00
C SER A 200 -10.20 0.67 -3.81
N GLY A 201 -10.66 1.90 -3.58
CA GLY A 201 -11.79 2.54 -4.24
C GLY A 201 -12.18 3.82 -3.49
N PHE A 202 -13.11 4.60 -4.06
CA PHE A 202 -13.64 5.81 -3.42
C PHE A 202 -15.06 5.58 -2.90
N GLY A 203 -15.26 5.74 -1.59
CA GLY A 203 -16.57 5.66 -0.95
C GLY A 203 -17.37 6.97 -0.98
N SER A 204 -18.60 6.95 -0.49
CA SER A 204 -19.50 8.12 -0.43
C SER A 204 -19.04 9.22 0.54
N ASN A 205 -18.14 8.90 1.48
CA ASN A 205 -17.65 9.81 2.52
C ASN A 205 -16.12 10.06 2.44
N GLU A 206 -15.64 10.52 1.28
CA GLU A 206 -14.21 10.74 1.02
C GLU A 206 -13.80 12.23 0.97
N LYS A 207 -14.70 13.17 1.28
CA LYS A 207 -14.43 14.61 1.11
C LYS A 207 -13.18 15.09 1.86
N GLY A 208 -13.03 14.70 3.13
CA GLY A 208 -11.87 15.08 3.94
C GLY A 208 -10.56 14.52 3.40
N ASN A 209 -10.56 13.24 3.02
CA ASN A 209 -9.40 12.59 2.41
C ASN A 209 -9.06 13.19 1.04
N THR A 210 -10.06 13.54 0.22
CA THR A 210 -9.87 14.21 -1.09
C THR A 210 -9.18 15.56 -0.92
N ASN A 211 -9.64 16.39 0.03
CA ASN A 211 -9.01 17.68 0.31
C ASN A 211 -7.56 17.52 0.80
N ARG A 212 -7.30 16.52 1.65
CA ARG A 212 -5.93 16.18 2.08
C ARG A 212 -5.05 15.81 0.89
N LEU A 213 -5.53 14.95 -0.01
CA LEU A 213 -4.79 14.53 -1.20
C LEU A 213 -4.47 15.71 -2.13
N LEU A 214 -5.42 16.62 -2.35
CA LEU A 214 -5.19 17.83 -3.13
C LEU A 214 -4.11 18.72 -2.51
N LEU A 215 -4.13 18.88 -1.18
CA LEU A 215 -3.12 19.65 -0.46
C LEU A 215 -1.72 19.02 -0.59
N VAL A 216 -1.62 17.70 -0.40
CA VAL A 216 -0.33 16.98 -0.48
C VAL A 216 0.29 17.08 -1.87
N ALA A 217 -0.47 16.82 -2.94
CA ALA A 217 0.05 16.99 -4.31
C ALA A 217 0.42 18.44 -4.62
N SER A 218 -0.35 19.41 -4.12
CA SER A 218 0.00 20.83 -4.30
C SER A 218 1.35 21.15 -3.67
N ILE A 219 1.65 20.60 -2.48
CA ILE A 219 2.97 20.78 -1.86
C ILE A 219 4.05 20.17 -2.74
N TYR A 220 3.88 18.93 -3.21
CA TYR A 220 4.85 18.26 -4.06
C TYR A 220 5.14 19.01 -5.37
N HIS A 221 4.13 19.60 -6.01
CA HIS A 221 4.31 20.42 -7.20
C HIS A 221 5.05 21.74 -6.96
N ASN A 222 5.03 22.27 -5.74
CA ASN A 222 5.78 23.47 -5.39
C ASN A 222 7.22 23.16 -4.96
N LEU A 223 7.60 21.89 -4.83
CA LEU A 223 8.98 21.50 -4.57
C LEU A 223 9.79 21.49 -5.88
N GLU A 224 11.04 21.95 -5.82
CA GLU A 224 11.92 22.11 -6.99
C GLU A 224 12.35 20.79 -7.66
N ASP A 225 12.11 19.64 -7.02
CA ASP A 225 12.55 18.33 -7.48
C ASP A 225 11.65 17.69 -8.56
N ASN A 226 10.67 18.43 -9.10
CA ASN A 226 9.76 17.98 -10.15
C ASN A 226 9.10 16.61 -9.83
N TYR A 227 8.44 16.55 -8.67
CA TYR A 227 7.68 15.36 -8.26
C TYR A 227 6.46 15.13 -9.18
N GLU A 228 6.19 13.85 -9.46
CA GLU A 228 5.05 13.37 -10.26
C GLU A 228 4.08 12.61 -9.33
N PRO A 229 3.02 13.27 -8.82
CA PRO A 229 2.04 12.64 -7.95
C PRO A 229 1.12 11.70 -8.74
N LEU A 230 1.05 10.43 -8.31
CA LEU A 230 0.20 9.40 -8.91
C LEU A 230 -0.84 8.88 -7.91
N ILE A 231 -2.04 8.54 -8.41
CA ILE A 231 -3.04 7.80 -7.64
C ILE A 231 -3.36 6.50 -8.34
N PHE A 232 -3.21 5.38 -7.63
CA PHE A 232 -3.52 4.04 -8.13
C PHE A 232 -4.74 3.47 -7.42
N VAL A 233 -5.82 3.29 -8.19
CA VAL A 233 -7.10 2.81 -7.66
C VAL A 233 -7.40 1.40 -8.16
N ARG A 234 -7.71 0.48 -7.25
CA ARG A 234 -8.11 -0.89 -7.62
C ARG A 234 -9.48 -0.93 -8.30
N ALA A 235 -10.49 -0.31 -7.69
CA ALA A 235 -11.85 -0.33 -8.21
C ALA A 235 -11.93 0.25 -9.63
N SER A 236 -12.70 -0.39 -10.51
CA SER A 236 -13.00 0.10 -11.85
C SER A 236 -14.09 1.17 -11.84
N GLU A 237 -15.05 1.06 -10.91
CA GLU A 237 -16.09 2.06 -10.72
C GLU A 237 -15.61 3.16 -9.77
N ASN A 238 -15.74 4.40 -10.21
CA ASN A 238 -15.27 5.57 -9.48
C ASN A 238 -16.40 6.57 -9.25
N ASN A 239 -16.18 7.51 -8.33
CA ASN A 239 -17.14 8.55 -7.99
C ASN A 239 -16.58 9.96 -8.24
N ASN A 240 -17.36 10.97 -7.87
CA ASN A 240 -17.00 12.38 -8.08
C ASN A 240 -15.68 12.79 -7.38
N TYR A 241 -15.29 12.14 -6.29
CA TYR A 241 -14.04 12.45 -5.60
C TYR A 241 -12.83 12.02 -6.43
N PHE A 242 -12.85 10.82 -7.00
CA PHE A 242 -11.82 10.36 -7.94
C PHE A 242 -11.74 11.29 -9.16
N ASN A 243 -12.89 11.63 -9.76
CA ASN A 243 -12.93 12.53 -10.91
C ASN A 243 -12.39 13.94 -10.57
N THR A 244 -12.58 14.41 -9.34
CA THR A 244 -12.01 15.67 -8.87
C THR A 244 -10.48 15.61 -8.83
N LEU A 245 -9.92 14.51 -8.31
CA LEU A 245 -8.46 14.31 -8.28
C LEU A 245 -7.90 14.16 -9.69
N LYS A 246 -8.52 13.34 -10.55
CA LYS A 246 -8.10 13.14 -11.95
C LYS A 246 -8.14 14.43 -12.76
N ASN A 247 -9.17 15.26 -12.58
CA ASN A 247 -9.35 16.51 -13.32
C ASN A 247 -8.65 17.71 -12.67
N SER A 248 -8.00 17.54 -11.52
CA SER A 248 -7.34 18.63 -10.79
C SER A 248 -6.10 19.17 -11.50
N GLY A 249 -5.49 18.37 -12.38
CA GLY A 249 -4.23 18.70 -13.03
C GLY A 249 -2.99 18.57 -12.14
N ILE A 250 -3.16 18.20 -10.86
CA ILE A 250 -2.05 18.00 -9.90
C ILE A 250 -1.79 16.53 -9.55
N TRP A 251 -2.70 15.64 -9.93
CA TRP A 251 -2.55 14.18 -9.80
C TRP A 251 -2.72 13.52 -11.17
N SER A 252 -1.87 12.55 -11.46
CA SER A 252 -2.16 11.54 -12.49
C SER A 252 -2.86 10.35 -11.84
N ALA A 253 -4.18 10.27 -12.00
CA ALA A 253 -5.02 9.27 -11.33
C ALA A 253 -5.53 8.17 -12.29
N TYR A 254 -5.30 6.92 -11.91
CA TYR A 254 -5.62 5.72 -12.69
C TYR A 254 -6.51 4.77 -11.88
N SER A 255 -7.35 4.01 -12.58
CA SER A 255 -8.29 3.09 -11.92
C SER A 255 -8.49 1.78 -12.67
N GLY A 256 -8.75 0.70 -11.94
CA GLY A 256 -9.02 -0.62 -12.51
C GLY A 256 -7.86 -1.08 -13.39
N THR A 257 -8.16 -1.39 -14.66
CA THR A 257 -7.14 -1.84 -15.62
C THR A 257 -6.02 -0.82 -15.81
N GLU A 258 -6.33 0.48 -15.88
CA GLU A 258 -5.32 1.53 -16.09
C GLU A 258 -4.27 1.53 -14.98
N THR A 259 -4.68 1.24 -13.74
CA THR A 259 -3.76 1.11 -12.60
C THR A 259 -2.75 0.00 -12.85
N TYR A 260 -3.22 -1.17 -13.28
CA TYR A 260 -2.32 -2.28 -13.54
C TYR A 260 -1.37 -2.05 -14.71
N ASP A 261 -1.82 -1.32 -15.73
CA ASP A 261 -0.98 -0.94 -16.87
C ASP A 261 0.15 0.00 -16.40
N GLU A 262 -0.14 0.97 -15.53
CA GLU A 262 0.89 1.84 -14.96
C GLU A 262 1.82 1.09 -13.98
N LEU A 263 1.30 0.17 -13.16
CA LEU A 263 2.14 -0.68 -12.30
C LEU A 263 3.14 -1.47 -13.16
N HIS A 264 2.69 -2.07 -14.27
CA HIS A 264 3.54 -2.80 -15.20
C HIS A 264 4.57 -1.87 -15.88
N LYS A 265 4.14 -0.70 -16.35
CA LYS A 265 5.03 0.30 -16.96
C LYS A 265 6.21 0.66 -16.05
N TYR A 266 5.96 0.95 -14.77
CA TYR A 266 7.04 1.34 -13.86
C TYR A 266 7.85 0.16 -13.35
N SER A 267 7.20 -0.89 -12.82
CA SER A 267 7.91 -2.04 -12.23
C SER A 267 8.56 -2.98 -13.25
N GLY A 268 8.04 -3.01 -14.48
CA GLY A 268 8.39 -3.97 -15.52
C GLY A 268 7.75 -5.36 -15.33
N PHE A 269 6.89 -5.55 -14.32
CA PHE A 269 6.20 -6.82 -14.07
C PHE A 269 4.69 -6.72 -14.33
N ASP A 270 4.17 -7.61 -15.18
CA ASP A 270 2.73 -7.70 -15.47
C ASP A 270 1.99 -8.44 -14.33
N ILE A 271 1.73 -7.71 -13.26
CA ILE A 271 1.02 -8.23 -12.07
C ILE A 271 -0.43 -8.62 -12.37
N ARG A 272 -1.08 -7.98 -13.36
CA ARG A 272 -2.45 -8.29 -13.73
C ARG A 272 -2.55 -9.68 -14.34
N THR A 273 -1.66 -9.98 -15.29
CA THR A 273 -1.59 -11.31 -15.87
C THR A 273 -1.26 -12.35 -14.80
N TRP A 274 -0.33 -12.05 -13.90
CA TRP A 274 -0.01 -12.95 -12.79
C TRP A 274 -1.23 -13.20 -11.90
N ILE A 275 -1.96 -12.17 -11.48
CA ILE A 275 -3.20 -12.30 -10.68
C ILE A 275 -4.21 -13.17 -11.42
N THR A 276 -4.49 -12.87 -12.68
CA THR A 276 -5.49 -13.59 -13.50
C THR A 276 -5.16 -15.07 -13.65
N GLN A 277 -3.87 -15.43 -13.71
CA GLN A 277 -3.43 -16.81 -13.89
C GLN A 277 -3.31 -17.59 -12.57
N ASN A 278 -3.05 -16.90 -11.46
CA ASN A 278 -2.64 -17.54 -10.22
C ASN A 278 -3.62 -17.36 -9.06
N ILE A 279 -4.55 -16.40 -9.11
CA ILE A 279 -5.49 -16.15 -8.01
C ILE A 279 -6.86 -16.70 -8.38
N ASN A 280 -7.35 -17.65 -7.59
CA ASN A 280 -8.76 -18.06 -7.62
C ASN A 280 -9.26 -18.18 -6.19
N TRP A 281 -9.71 -17.06 -5.62
CA TRP A 281 -10.11 -17.00 -4.22
C TRP A 281 -11.12 -18.06 -3.82
N THR A 282 -12.16 -18.28 -4.61
CA THR A 282 -13.22 -19.25 -4.25
C THR A 282 -12.74 -20.70 -4.27
N GLU A 283 -11.78 -21.05 -5.14
CA GLU A 283 -11.19 -22.39 -5.15
C GLU A 283 -10.06 -22.56 -4.14
N ASP A 284 -9.36 -21.47 -3.83
CA ASP A 284 -8.21 -21.49 -2.95
C ASP A 284 -8.59 -21.37 -1.46
N LEU A 285 -9.75 -20.80 -1.13
CA LEU A 285 -10.29 -20.71 0.24
C LEU A 285 -10.94 -22.02 0.69
N ASP A 286 -11.04 -22.24 2.01
CA ASP A 286 -11.77 -23.38 2.57
C ASP A 286 -13.29 -23.28 2.37
N ASP A 287 -13.94 -24.44 2.28
CA ASP A 287 -15.39 -24.56 2.01
C ASP A 287 -16.25 -23.80 3.02
N ALA A 288 -15.86 -23.78 4.30
CA ALA A 288 -16.63 -23.14 5.35
C ALA A 288 -16.64 -21.62 5.17
N PHE A 289 -15.51 -21.05 4.78
CA PHE A 289 -15.41 -19.64 4.51
C PHE A 289 -16.06 -19.25 3.18
N VAL A 290 -15.96 -20.09 2.15
CA VAL A 290 -16.69 -19.91 0.88
C VAL A 290 -18.21 -19.85 1.14
N GLN A 291 -18.75 -20.77 1.92
CA GLN A 291 -20.16 -20.74 2.30
C GLN A 291 -20.55 -19.45 3.05
N HIS A 292 -19.67 -18.96 3.94
CA HIS A 292 -19.90 -17.71 4.66
C HIS A 292 -19.94 -16.50 3.73
N ILE A 293 -19.02 -16.38 2.77
CA ILE A 293 -19.00 -15.24 1.84
C ILE A 293 -20.20 -15.25 0.90
N GLU A 294 -20.63 -16.43 0.43
CA GLU A 294 -21.79 -16.55 -0.45
C GLU A 294 -23.10 -16.23 0.29
N ALA A 295 -23.27 -16.77 1.49
CA ALA A 295 -24.47 -16.53 2.30
C ALA A 295 -24.65 -15.05 2.70
N ASN A 296 -23.56 -14.28 2.71
CA ASN A 296 -23.57 -12.86 3.10
C ASN A 296 -23.36 -11.90 1.92
N ASP A 297 -23.43 -12.39 0.67
CA ASP A 297 -23.22 -11.59 -0.55
C ASP A 297 -21.92 -10.78 -0.50
N LEU A 298 -20.80 -11.47 -0.24
CA LEU A 298 -19.47 -10.86 -0.11
C LEU A 298 -18.52 -11.20 -1.26
N THR A 299 -18.90 -12.10 -2.16
CA THR A 299 -18.05 -12.61 -3.23
C THR A 299 -17.53 -11.51 -4.16
N GLN A 300 -18.32 -10.46 -4.41
CA GLN A 300 -17.93 -9.33 -5.26
C GLN A 300 -16.70 -8.58 -4.75
N TYR A 301 -16.39 -8.65 -3.45
CA TYR A 301 -15.21 -8.01 -2.88
C TYR A 301 -13.92 -8.77 -3.12
N LEU A 302 -13.96 -10.03 -3.57
CA LEU A 302 -12.75 -10.81 -3.88
C LEU A 302 -12.08 -10.41 -5.21
N THR A 303 -12.68 -9.49 -5.96
CA THR A 303 -12.16 -9.05 -7.26
C THR A 303 -10.91 -8.19 -7.08
N TRP A 304 -9.78 -8.67 -7.61
CA TRP A 304 -8.55 -7.91 -7.83
C TRP A 304 -8.35 -7.71 -9.32
#